data_AF-A0A427YXE3-F1
#
_entry.id   AF-A0A427YXE3-F1
#
_cell.length_a   1.000
_cell.length_b   1.000
_cell.length_c   1.000
_cell.angle_alpha   90.00
_cell.angle_beta   90.00
_cell.angle_gamma   90.00
#
_symmetry.space_group_name_H-M   'P 1'
#
loop_
_entity.id
_entity.type
_entity.pdbx_description
1 polymer ?
#
loop_
_entity_poly.entity_id
_entity_poly.type
_entity_poly.pdbx_seq_one_letter_code
_entity_poly.pdbx_strand_id
1 'polypeptide(L)'
;MAYNAEAAPDAMSTVRRLFDSQTSAARAIWDMEKELGTVTSLRELGMKEQDLEKAADLALQARYPNPAPLERSKLLALLVDAYHGNPPK
;
A
#
# COMPACT_ATOMS: atom_id res chain seq x y z
N MET A 1 2.45 -1.44 -1.73
CA MET A 1 3.18 -1.70 -2.99
C MET A 1 2.55 -1.03 -4.21
N ALA A 2 1.22 -1.03 -4.34
CA ALA A 2 0.52 -0.44 -5.49
C ALA A 2 0.96 1.00 -5.84
N TYR A 3 1.18 1.85 -4.83
CA TYR A 3 1.67 3.22 -5.01
C TYR A 3 2.95 3.33 -5.87
N ASN A 4 3.88 2.38 -5.74
CA ASN A 4 5.16 2.37 -6.44
C ASN A 4 5.15 1.47 -7.68
N ALA A 5 4.03 0.83 -8.02
CA ALA A 5 4.02 -0.22 -9.03
C ALA A 5 4.46 0.28 -10.42
N GLU A 6 3.98 1.46 -10.83
CA GLU A 6 4.36 2.09 -12.10
C GLU A 6 5.81 2.58 -12.11
N ALA A 7 6.32 3.01 -10.95
CA ALA A 7 7.67 3.56 -10.81
C ALA A 7 8.75 2.49 -10.57
N ALA A 8 8.36 1.23 -10.34
CA ALA A 8 9.27 0.11 -10.06
C ALA A 8 8.84 -1.20 -10.78
N PRO A 9 8.68 -1.19 -12.12
CA PRO A 9 8.12 -2.33 -12.86
C PRO A 9 8.95 -3.62 -12.74
N ASP A 10 10.29 -3.51 -12.72
CA ASP A 10 11.17 -4.67 -12.61
C ASP A 10 11.02 -5.38 -11.26
N ALA A 11 10.92 -4.60 -10.18
CA ALA A 11 10.66 -5.13 -8.84
C ALA A 11 9.30 -5.81 -8.77
N MET A 12 8.25 -5.18 -9.31
CA MET A 12 6.91 -5.77 -9.36
C MET A 12 6.87 -7.06 -10.18
N SER A 13 7.61 -7.12 -11.30
CA SER A 13 7.69 -8.33 -12.14
C SER A 13 8.35 -9.50 -11.39
N THR A 14 9.38 -9.21 -10.59
CA THR A 14 10.09 -10.19 -9.78
C THR A 14 9.18 -10.77 -8.71
N VAL A 15 8.46 -9.89 -7.99
CA VAL A 15 7.47 -10.31 -6.99
C VAL A 15 6.37 -11.15 -7.64
N ARG A 16 5.80 -10.71 -8.77
CA ARG A 16 4.75 -11.46 -9.47
C ARG A 16 5.20 -12.87 -9.85
N ARG A 17 6.45 -13.02 -10.31
CA ARG A 17 7.03 -14.33 -10.65
C ARG A 17 7.21 -15.23 -9.42
N LEU A 18 7.60 -14.66 -8.28
CA LEU A 18 7.73 -15.42 -7.03
C LEU A 18 6.37 -15.98 -6.55
N PHE A 19 5.30 -15.23 -6.76
CA PHE A 19 3.94 -15.61 -6.40
C PHE A 19 3.20 -16.41 -7.48
N ASP A 20 3.84 -16.71 -8.62
CA ASP A 20 3.20 -17.30 -9.82
C ASP A 20 1.84 -16.65 -10.17
N SER A 21 1.75 -15.33 -9.97
CA SER A 21 0.48 -14.62 -10.02
C SER A 21 0.23 -14.02 -11.40
N GLN A 22 -1.01 -14.13 -11.88
CA GLN A 22 -1.49 -13.41 -13.06
C GLN A 22 -1.99 -11.99 -12.72
N THR A 23 -2.17 -11.68 -11.43
CA THR A 23 -2.61 -10.38 -10.93
C THR A 23 -1.42 -9.45 -10.62
N SER A 24 -1.69 -8.22 -10.19
CA SER A 24 -0.63 -7.29 -9.79
C SER A 24 0.12 -7.82 -8.56
N ALA A 25 1.41 -7.51 -8.44
CA ALA A 25 2.24 -7.93 -7.30
C ALA A 25 1.64 -7.48 -5.95
N ALA A 26 1.08 -6.27 -5.90
CA ALA A 26 0.42 -5.76 -4.70
C ALA A 26 -0.84 -6.57 -4.36
N ARG A 27 -1.62 -6.98 -5.37
CA ARG A 27 -2.81 -7.80 -5.17
C ARG A 27 -2.46 -9.21 -4.70
N ALA A 28 -1.46 -9.83 -5.30
CA ALA A 28 -0.99 -11.17 -4.92
C ALA A 28 -0.59 -11.24 -3.43
N ILE A 29 0.12 -10.22 -2.93
CA ILE A 29 0.49 -10.14 -1.51
C ILE A 29 -0.74 -9.94 -0.62
N TRP A 30 -1.67 -9.07 -1.00
CA TRP A 30 -2.88 -8.84 -0.22
C TRP A 30 -3.77 -10.09 -0.14
N ASP A 31 -3.91 -10.83 -1.25
CA ASP A 31 -4.67 -12.09 -1.25
C ASP A 31 -4.00 -13.12 -0.32
N MET A 32 -2.67 -13.23 -0.32
CA MET A 32 -1.91 -14.09 0.61
C MET A 32 -2.10 -13.66 2.08
N GLU A 33 -1.95 -12.37 2.39
CA GLU A 33 -2.12 -11.83 3.76
C GLU A 33 -3.51 -12.12 4.30
N LYS A 34 -4.52 -12.06 3.43
CA LYS A 34 -5.91 -12.41 3.75
C LYS A 34 -6.09 -13.91 4.00
N GLU A 35 -5.49 -14.78 3.18
CA GLU A 35 -5.53 -16.23 3.39
C GLU A 35 -4.85 -16.66 4.70
N LEU A 36 -3.77 -15.97 5.08
CA LEU A 36 -3.07 -16.19 6.35
C LEU A 36 -3.82 -15.64 7.58
N GLY A 37 -4.96 -14.96 7.39
CA GLY A 37 -5.75 -14.39 8.47
C GLY A 37 -5.03 -13.27 9.22
N THR A 38 -4.12 -12.55 8.55
CA THR A 38 -3.39 -11.44 9.15
C THR A 38 -4.25 -10.18 9.26
N VAL A 39 -3.81 -9.24 10.09
CA VAL A 39 -4.46 -7.92 10.17
C VAL A 39 -4.20 -7.18 8.86
N THR A 40 -5.26 -6.89 8.12
CA THR A 40 -5.19 -6.26 6.79
C THR A 40 -5.61 -4.80 6.77
N SER A 41 -6.03 -4.26 7.93
CA SER A 41 -6.52 -2.88 8.04
C SER A 41 -5.82 -2.09 9.15
N LEU A 42 -5.54 -0.81 8.89
CA LEU A 42 -4.98 0.10 9.91
C LEU A 42 -5.99 0.31 11.06
N ARG A 43 -7.28 0.18 10.78
CA ARG A 43 -8.35 0.25 11.78
C ARG A 43 -8.21 -0.84 12.84
N GLU A 44 -7.94 -2.07 12.42
CA GLU A 44 -7.71 -3.20 13.34
C GLU A 44 -6.44 -3.03 14.16
N LEU A 45 -5.45 -2.29 13.65
CA LEU A 45 -4.25 -1.89 14.40
C LEU A 45 -4.49 -0.71 15.37
N GLY A 46 -5.72 -0.19 15.45
CA GLY A 46 -6.10 0.88 16.36
C GLY A 46 -5.88 2.30 15.82
N MET A 47 -5.59 2.46 14.52
CA MET A 47 -5.56 3.77 13.88
C MET A 47 -6.96 4.40 13.91
N LYS A 48 -7.04 5.72 14.08
CA LYS A 48 -8.29 6.47 14.01
C LYS A 48 -8.42 7.12 12.65
N GLU A 49 -9.62 7.09 12.08
CA GLU A 49 -9.91 7.70 10.77
C GLU A 49 -9.54 9.18 10.71
N GLN A 50 -9.82 9.93 11.78
CA GLN A 50 -9.47 11.35 11.90
C GLN A 50 -7.95 11.64 11.82
N ASP A 51 -7.11 10.64 12.07
CA ASP A 51 -5.65 10.79 12.05
C ASP A 51 -5.06 10.54 10.64
N LEU A 52 -5.86 10.10 9.65
CA LEU A 52 -5.40 9.79 8.29
C LEU A 52 -4.80 11.00 7.58
N GLU A 53 -5.44 12.16 7.69
CA GLU A 53 -4.91 13.40 7.10
C GLU A 53 -3.56 13.78 7.71
N LYS A 54 -3.47 13.72 9.03
CA LYS A 54 -2.23 14.00 9.77
C LYS A 54 -1.12 13.02 9.39
N ALA A 55 -1.45 11.73 9.22
CA ALA A 55 -0.51 10.71 8.77
C ALA A 55 0.02 11.00 7.36
N ALA A 56 -0.85 11.43 6.43
CA ALA A 56 -0.43 11.83 5.08
C ALA A 56 0.54 13.03 5.12
N ASP A 57 0.27 14.02 5.97
CA ASP A 57 1.13 15.19 6.14
C ASP A 57 2.49 14.84 6.73
N LEU A 58 2.53 13.96 7.74
CA LEU A 58 3.78 13.47 8.32
C LEU A 58 4.61 12.65 7.31
N ALA A 59 3.95 11.82 6.51
CA ALA A 59 4.61 11.02 5.47
C ALA A 59 5.29 11.90 4.40
N LEU A 60 4.73 13.08 4.10
CA LEU A 60 5.36 14.04 3.18
C LEU A 60 6.58 14.76 3.76
N GLN A 61 6.61 14.94 5.08
CA GLN A 61 7.74 15.59 5.76
C GLN A 61 8.95 14.65 5.83
N ALA A 62 8.71 13.35 5.94
CA ALA A 62 9.74 12.33 5.87
C ALA A 62 10.19 12.11 4.41
N ARG A 63 11.00 13.03 3.86
CA ARG A 63 11.57 12.85 2.52
C ARG A 63 12.62 11.74 2.54
N TYR A 64 12.23 10.55 2.11
CA TYR A 64 13.13 9.45 1.77
C TYR A 64 13.16 9.25 0.25
N PRO A 65 14.20 8.59 -0.30
CA PRO A 65 14.22 8.23 -1.71
C PRO A 65 13.10 7.21 -2.01
N ASN A 66 11.98 7.70 -2.57
CA ASN A 66 10.87 6.85 -3.03
C ASN A 66 10.85 6.86 -4.58
N PRO A 67 10.70 5.69 -5.24
CA PRO A 67 10.66 5.61 -6.70
C PRO A 67 9.58 6.48 -7.34
N ALA A 68 8.40 6.56 -6.71
CA ALA A 68 7.35 7.49 -7.11
C ALA A 68 7.41 8.78 -6.28
N PRO A 69 7.18 9.97 -6.88
CA PRO A 69 7.03 11.21 -6.13
C PRO A 69 5.99 11.09 -5.02
N LEU A 70 6.28 11.65 -3.85
CA LEU A 70 5.34 11.69 -2.73
C LEU A 70 4.35 12.84 -2.96
N GLU A 71 3.08 12.50 -3.15
CA GLU A 71 1.98 13.45 -3.34
C GLU A 71 0.92 13.25 -2.26
N ARG A 72 0.47 14.34 -1.63
CA ARG A 72 -0.49 14.28 -0.50
C ARG A 72 -1.74 13.48 -0.84
N SER A 73 -2.35 13.78 -1.98
CA SER A 73 -3.60 13.17 -2.43
C SER A 73 -3.46 11.66 -2.64
N LYS A 74 -2.36 11.23 -3.29
CA LYS A 74 -2.08 9.81 -3.52
C LYS A 74 -1.76 9.08 -2.22
N LEU A 75 -1.03 9.71 -1.30
CA LEU A 75 -0.75 9.13 0.02
C LEU A 75 -2.00 9.01 0.88
N LEU A 76 -2.86 10.03 0.88
CA LEU A 76 -4.14 9.98 1.60
C LEU A 76 -5.04 8.87 1.04
N ALA A 77 -5.16 8.75 -0.27
CA ALA A 77 -5.92 7.67 -0.90
C ALA A 77 -5.37 6.28 -0.50
N LEU A 78 -4.03 6.12 -0.52
CA LEU A 78 -3.37 4.89 -0.06
C LEU A 78 -3.69 4.58 1.41
N LEU A 79 -3.62 5.59 2.29
CA LEU A 79 -3.92 5.43 3.72
C LEU A 79 -5.40 5.10 3.96
N VAL A 80 -6.32 5.69 3.21
CA VAL A 80 -7.76 5.38 3.29
C VAL A 80 -8.01 3.93 2.86
N ASP A 81 -7.43 3.48 1.75
CA ASP A 81 -7.57 2.09 1.31
C ASP A 81 -6.98 1.12 2.34
N ALA A 82 -5.80 1.42 2.89
CA ALA A 82 -5.20 0.64 3.96
C ALA A 82 -6.00 0.69 5.28
N TYR A 83 -6.68 1.79 5.58
CA TYR A 83 -7.53 1.91 6.76
C TYR A 83 -8.76 1.00 6.70
N HIS A 84 -9.37 0.87 5.52
CA HIS A 84 -10.51 -0.02 5.30
C HIS A 84 -10.12 -1.46 4.98
N GLY A 85 -8.82 -1.74 4.73
CA GLY A 85 -8.38 -3.05 4.25
C GLY A 85 -8.85 -3.33 2.83
N ASN A 86 -9.05 -2.29 2.02
CA ASN A 86 -9.47 -2.43 0.63
C ASN A 86 -8.37 -3.13 -0.18
N PRO A 87 -8.74 -3.98 -1.16
CA PRO A 87 -7.75 -4.59 -2.03
C PRO A 87 -6.98 -3.50 -2.79
N PRO A 88 -5.65 -3.65 -2.96
CA PRO A 88 -4.85 -2.71 -3.74
C PRO A 88 -5.35 -2.63 -5.17
N LYS A 89 -5.47 -1.41 -5.68
CA LYS A 89 -5.80 -1.12 -7.08
C LYS A 89 -4.55 -1.14 -7.95
#